data_AF-A0A821D3D4-F1
#
_entry.id   AF-A0A821D3D4-F1
#
_cell.length_a   1.000
_cell.length_b   1.000
_cell.length_c   1.000
_cell.angle_alpha   90.00
_cell.angle_beta   90.00
_cell.angle_gamma   90.00
#
_symmetry.space_group_name_H-M   'P 1'
#
loop_
_entity.id
_entity.type
_entity.pdbx_description
1 polymer ?
#
loop_
_entity_poly.entity_id
_entity_poly.type
_entity_poly.pdbx_seq_one_letter_code
_entity_poly.pdbx_strand_id
1 'polypeptide(L)' 'MIIYNTISKGFLAIGYHLEKASKQHINMDVLNSLISSITFFVEIESKNSPLLLKQLFVHIFFNPAIWIYCSIDVCFVLFY' A
#
# COMPACT_ATOMS: atom_id res chain seq x y z
N MET A 1 -11.66 5.66 -22.83
CA MET A 1 -10.57 4.71 -22.49
C MET A 1 -9.31 5.41 -21.93
N ILE A 2 -9.42 6.60 -21.31
CA ILE A 2 -8.24 7.38 -20.86
C ILE A 2 -8.13 7.43 -19.31
N ILE A 3 -9.24 7.21 -18.59
CA ILE A 3 -9.28 7.34 -17.12
C ILE A 3 -8.55 6.19 -16.40
N TYR A 4 -8.44 5.01 -17.03
CA TYR A 4 -7.75 3.85 -16.44
C TYR A 4 -6.22 4.00 -16.37
N ASN A 5 -5.61 4.85 -17.19
CA ASN A 5 -4.15 4.95 -17.28
C ASN A 5 -3.58 5.84 -16.16
N THR A 6 -4.30 6.89 -15.75
CA THR A 6 -3.85 7.80 -14.68
C THR A 6 -4.06 7.23 -13.29
N ILE A 7 -5.17 6.51 -13.06
CA ILE A 7 -5.44 5.84 -11.78
C ILE A 7 -4.34 4.80 -11.48
N SER A 8 -3.76 4.20 -12.52
CA SER A 8 -2.72 3.18 -12.38
C SER A 8 -1.38 3.69 -11.82
N LYS A 9 -1.13 5.01 -11.87
CA LYS A 9 0.15 5.60 -11.44
C LYS A 9 0.10 6.15 -10.01
N GLY A 10 -1.09 6.26 -9.41
CA GLY A 10 -1.26 6.80 -8.07
C GLY A 10 -0.57 5.95 -7.01
N PHE A 11 -0.86 4.65 -6.95
CA PHE A 11 -0.21 3.74 -6.01
C PHE A 11 1.28 3.54 -6.29
N LEU A 12 1.71 3.65 -7.55
CA LEU A 12 3.12 3.66 -7.91
C LEU A 12 3.84 4.88 -7.31
N ALA A 13 3.25 6.08 -7.44
CA ALA A 13 3.81 7.29 -6.85
C ALA A 13 3.82 7.23 -5.32
N ILE A 14 2.76 6.70 -4.70
CA ILE A 14 2.71 6.47 -3.24
C ILE A 14 3.82 5.51 -2.81
N GLY A 15 3.96 4.36 -3.47
CA GLY A 15 5.02 3.39 -3.16
C GLY A 15 6.42 4.00 -3.29
N TYR A 16 6.66 4.78 -4.35
CA TYR A 16 7.92 5.50 -4.55
C TYR A 16 8.21 6.56 -3.46
N HIS A 17 7.19 7.30 -3.04
CA HIS A 17 7.35 8.29 -1.97
C HIS A 17 7.56 7.64 -0.59
N LEU A 18 6.89 6.52 -0.32
CA LEU A 18 7.13 5.73 0.89
C LEU A 18 8.57 5.18 0.90
N GLU A 19 9.04 4.62 -0.21
CA GLU A 19 10.43 4.14 -0.31
C GLU A 19 11.47 5.23 0.03
N LYS A 20 11.20 6.48 -0.37
CA LYS A 20 12.11 7.61 -0.14
C LYS A 20 11.86 8.37 1.17
N ALA A 21 10.81 8.04 1.90
CA ALA A 21 10.52 8.68 3.17
C ALA A 21 11.53 8.24 4.25
N SER A 22 11.64 9.02 5.33
CA SER A 22 12.61 8.78 6.42
C SER A 22 12.46 7.38 7.00
N LYS A 23 13.53 6.66 7.32
CA LYS A 23 13.47 5.25 7.82
C LYS A 23 12.51 4.99 9.00
N GLN A 24 12.14 6.02 9.76
CA GLN A 24 11.20 5.95 10.88
C GLN A 24 9.72 6.15 10.49
N HIS A 25 9.41 6.32 9.21
CA HIS A 25 8.06 6.63 8.74
C HIS A 25 7.11 5.41 8.73
N ILE A 26 7.65 4.19 8.73
CA ILE A 26 6.85 2.96 8.76
C ILE A 26 6.55 2.60 10.20
N ASN A 27 5.38 3.07 10.66
CA ASN A 27 4.85 2.80 11.98
C ASN A 27 3.49 2.08 11.88
N MET A 28 2.92 1.71 13.03
CA MET A 28 1.63 1.05 13.10
C MET A 28 0.49 1.89 12.50
N ASP A 29 0.55 3.22 12.57
CA ASP A 29 -0.48 4.10 12.01
C ASP A 29 -0.52 4.02 10.48
N VAL A 30 0.65 3.97 9.83
CA VAL A 30 0.75 3.79 8.38
C VAL A 30 0.24 2.40 7.97
N LEU A 31 0.63 1.35 8.71
CA LEU A 31 0.14 0.00 8.45
C LEU A 31 -1.40 -0.08 8.58
N ASN A 32 -1.95 0.47 9.67
CA ASN A 32 -3.39 0.51 9.91
C ASN A 32 -4.14 1.29 8.81
N SER A 33 -3.57 2.40 8.33
CA SER A 33 -4.15 3.18 7.24
C SER A 33 -4.17 2.38 5.92
N LEU A 34 -3.12 1.61 5.64
CA LEU A 34 -3.06 0.74 4.48
C LEU A 34 -4.05 -0.42 4.59
N ILE A 35 -4.17 -1.05 5.76
CA ILE A 35 -5.15 -2.12 6.01
C ILE A 35 -6.57 -1.57 5.88
N SER A 36 -6.87 -0.41 6.46
CA SER A 36 -8.18 0.24 6.33
C SER A 36 -8.53 0.52 4.86
N SER A 37 -7.53 0.92 4.07
CA SER A 37 -7.71 1.11 2.63
C SER A 37 -8.05 -0.20 1.91
N ILE A 38 -7.41 -1.32 2.28
CA ILE A 38 -7.75 -2.65 1.74
C ILE A 38 -9.20 -2.99 2.08
N THR A 39 -9.58 -2.90 3.36
CA THR A 39 -10.93 -3.20 3.84
C THR A 39 -11.97 -2.39 3.09
N PHE A 40 -11.74 -1.08 2.94
CA PHE A 40 -12.61 -0.19 2.17
C PHE A 40 -12.78 -0.63 0.71
N PHE A 41 -11.70 -1.00 0.02
CA PHE A 41 -11.79 -1.45 -1.37
C PHE A 41 -12.52 -2.78 -1.53
N VAL A 42 -12.38 -3.67 -0.54
CA VAL A 42 -13.09 -4.95 -0.48
C VAL A 42 -14.59 -4.71 -0.22
N GLU A 43 -14.95 -3.86 0.73
CA GLU A 43 -16.34 -3.59 1.12
C GLU A 43 -17.18 -2.91 0.02
N ILE A 44 -16.57 -2.04 -0.77
CA ILE A 44 -17.30 -1.24 -1.77
C ILE A 44 -17.55 -2.01 -3.08
N GLU A 45 -16.88 -3.16 -3.28
CA GLU A 45 -17.02 -4.05 -4.45
C GLU A 45 -17.18 -3.32 -5.80
N SER A 46 -16.40 -2.26 -6.02
CA SER A 46 -16.46 -1.50 -7.28
C SER A 46 -15.79 -2.27 -8.42
N LYS A 47 -16.19 -2.01 -9.67
CA LYS A 47 -15.60 -2.62 -10.87
C LYS A 47 -14.07 -2.45 -10.99
N ASN A 48 -13.53 -1.41 -10.34
CA ASN A 48 -12.10 -1.12 -10.36
C ASN A 48 -11.37 -1.55 -9.06
N SER A 49 -12.10 -1.94 -8.00
CA SER A 49 -11.54 -2.34 -6.71
C SER A 49 -10.47 -3.44 -6.84
N PRO A 50 -10.66 -4.51 -7.65
CA PRO A 50 -9.63 -5.55 -7.80
C PRO A 50 -8.31 -5.03 -8.41
N LEU A 51 -8.41 -4.08 -9.35
CA LEU A 51 -7.23 -3.48 -9.98
C LEU A 51 -6.47 -2.59 -9.00
N LEU A 52 -7.20 -1.78 -8.21
CA LEU A 52 -6.61 -0.90 -7.20
C LEU A 52 -5.96 -1.69 -6.08
N LEU A 53 -6.63 -2.74 -5.60
CA LEU A 53 -6.07 -3.69 -4.63
C LEU A 53 -4.79 -4.31 -5.17
N LYS A 54 -4.79 -4.82 -6.40
CA LYS A 54 -3.59 -5.39 -7.02
C LYS A 54 -2.42 -4.39 -7.01
N GLN A 55 -2.67 -3.12 -7.32
CA GLN A 55 -1.62 -2.12 -7.35
C GLN A 55 -1.12 -1.73 -5.96
N LEU A 56 -2.02 -1.61 -4.98
CA LEU A 56 -1.67 -1.41 -3.58
C LEU A 56 -0.74 -2.54 -3.09
N PHE A 57 -1.09 -3.78 -3.39
CA PHE A 57 -0.26 -4.93 -3.02
C PHE A 57 1.09 -4.91 -3.72
N VAL A 58 1.14 -4.75 -5.04
CA VAL A 58 2.39 -4.79 -5.81
C VAL A 58 3.35 -3.66 -5.46
N HIS A 59 2.86 -2.43 -5.32
CA HIS A 59 3.71 -1.26 -5.14
C HIS A 59 4.01 -0.92 -3.69
N ILE A 60 3.20 -1.40 -2.74
CA ILE A 60 3.36 -1.11 -1.32
C ILE A 60 3.67 -2.38 -0.52
N PHE A 61 2.72 -3.31 -0.38
CA PHE A 61 2.91 -4.48 0.50
C PHE A 61 4.02 -5.43 0.04
N PHE A 62 4.15 -5.67 -1.27
CA PHE A 62 5.16 -6.57 -1.84
C PHE A 62 6.46 -5.85 -2.21
N ASN A 63 6.58 -4.55 -1.93
CA ASN A 63 7.83 -3.84 -2.13
C ASN A 63 8.72 -3.95 -0.86
N PRO A 64 9.76 -4.80 -0.86
CA PRO A 64 10.59 -5.01 0.33
C PRO A 64 11.36 -3.75 0.74
N ALA A 65 11.62 -2.82 -0.19
CA ALA A 65 12.34 -1.58 0.11
C ALA A 65 11.58 -0.68 1.09
N ILE A 66 10.24 -0.78 1.13
CA ILE A 66 9.38 -0.06 2.08
C ILE A 66 9.51 -0.67 3.48
N TRP A 67 9.51 -1.99 3.58
CA TRP A 67 9.42 -2.70 4.86
C TRP A 67 10.76 -3.07 5.49
N ILE A 68 11.89 -2.90 4.79
CA ILE A 68 13.22 -3.29 5.31
C ILE A 68 13.61 -2.62 6.63
N TYR A 69 12.99 -1.47 6.96
CA TYR A 69 13.19 -0.76 8.22
C TYR A 69 11.95 -0.77 9.13
N CYS A 70 10.96 -1.66 8.91
CA CYS A 70 9.79 -1.74 9.79
C CYS A 70 10.18 -2.03 11.24
N SER A 71 9.43 -1.47 12.18
CA SER A 71 9.50 -1.90 13.58
C SER A 71 9.05 -3.35 13.71
N ILE A 72 9.53 -4.05 14.74
CA ILE A 72 9.18 -5.44 15.02
C ILE A 72 7.66 -5.65 15.08
N ASP A 73 6.92 -4.72 15.68
CA ASP A 73 5.45 -4.80 15.79
C ASP A 73 4.79 -4.77 14.40
N VAL A 74 5.26 -3.90 13.51
CA VAL A 74 4.76 -3.80 12.13
C VAL A 74 5.12 -5.06 11.33
N CYS A 75 6.36 -5.55 11.46
CA CYS A 75 6.78 -6.75 10.75
C CYS A 75 6.02 -7.99 11.25
N PHE A 76 5.71 -8.08 12.56
CA PHE A 76 4.92 -9.17 13.12
C PHE A 76 3.54 -9.24 12.50
N VAL A 77 2.82 -8.11 12.40
CA VAL A 77 1.47 -8.06 11.81
C VAL A 77 1.46 -8.35 10.30
N LEU A 78 2.53 -8.01 9.58
CA LEU A 78 2.61 -8.23 8.14
C LEU A 78 2.95 -9.67 7.74
N PHE A 79 3.76 -10.36 8.54
CA PHE A 79 4.36 -11.64 8.17
C PHE A 79 3.90 -12.82 9.02
N TYR A 80 3.10 -12.60 10.08
CA TYR A 80 2.64 -13.61 11.02
C TYR A 80 1.14 -13.46 11.30
#